data_AF-A0A841QD04-F1
#
_entry.id   AF-A0A841QD04-F1
#
_cell.length_a   1.000
_cell.length_b   1.000
_cell.length_c   1.000
_cell.angle_alpha   90.00
_cell.angle_beta   90.00
_cell.angle_gamma   90.00
#
_symmetry.space_group_name_H-M   'P 1'
#
loop_
_entity.id
_entity.type
_entity.pdbx_description
1 polymer ?
#
loop_
_entity_poly.entity_id
_entity_poly.type
_entity_poly.pdbx_seq_one_letter_code
_entity_poly.pdbx_strand_id
1 'polypeptide(L)'
;MPHSILWSLVLALHLISIIMWIGGGAYAAVVLRPSLSLLDQTQRNSVHLQTMARFFKGLTHAIPTTLITGWLLVLHEGGFANAPWTTNVMQLLGLIMAALFVRMYMGTYQKLRRAIRPQASGFDSVRKQVLVIVALGIITVLAACLGHPFV
;
A
#
# COMPACT_ATOMS: atom_id res chain seq x y z
N MET A 1 24.70 5.88 -17.50
CA MET A 1 24.08 5.07 -18.57
C MET A 1 22.89 5.84 -19.12
N PRO A 2 22.66 5.95 -20.44
CA PRO A 2 21.52 6.70 -20.96
C PRO A 2 20.27 5.99 -20.45
N HIS A 3 19.53 6.63 -19.54
CA HIS A 3 18.28 6.07 -19.06
C HIS A 3 17.34 6.09 -20.26
N SER A 4 17.13 4.93 -20.88
CA SER A 4 16.13 4.82 -21.93
C SER A 4 14.80 5.27 -21.33
N ILE A 5 14.01 6.04 -22.09
CA ILE A 5 12.72 6.59 -21.64
C ILE A 5 11.85 5.51 -20.97
N LEU A 6 11.99 4.26 -21.42
CA LEU A 6 11.35 3.09 -20.84
C LEU A 6 11.65 2.88 -19.35
N TRP A 7 12.90 2.93 -18.91
CA TRP A 7 13.25 2.71 -17.50
C TRP A 7 12.78 3.83 -16.59
N SER A 8 12.80 5.08 -17.09
CA SER A 8 12.20 6.22 -16.39
C SER A 8 10.69 6.03 -16.20
N LEU A 9 10.00 5.48 -17.21
CA LEU A 9 8.57 5.16 -17.10
C LEU A 9 8.30 4.03 -16.10
N VAL A 10 9.14 2.99 -16.08
CA VAL A 10 9.02 1.90 -15.09
C VAL A 10 9.20 2.45 -13.66
N LEU A 11 10.21 3.29 -13.44
CA LEU A 11 10.43 3.94 -12.15
C LEU A 11 9.27 4.86 -11.78
N ALA A 12 8.77 5.67 -12.72
CA ALA A 12 7.62 6.53 -12.47
C ALA A 12 6.38 5.72 -12.07
N LEU A 13 6.11 4.60 -12.75
CA LEU A 13 4.99 3.72 -12.45
C LEU A 13 5.15 3.06 -11.07
N HIS A 14 6.37 2.65 -10.71
CA HIS A 14 6.70 2.12 -9.39
C HIS A 14 6.39 3.15 -8.29
N LEU A 15 6.88 4.38 -8.46
CA LEU A 15 6.70 5.47 -7.50
C LEU A 15 5.23 5.89 -7.36
N ILE A 16 4.50 6.04 -8.46
CA ILE A 16 3.06 6.36 -8.42
C ILE A 16 2.28 5.28 -7.66
N SER A 17 2.62 4.01 -7.88
CA SER A 17 1.95 2.89 -7.24
C SER A 17 2.21 2.85 -5.72
N ILE A 18 3.46 3.06 -5.28
CA ILE A 18 3.79 3.09 -3.84
C ILE A 18 3.24 4.34 -3.15
N ILE A 19 3.20 5.50 -3.82
CA ILE A 19 2.58 6.73 -3.31
C ILE A 19 1.08 6.51 -3.10
N MET A 20 0.38 5.92 -4.07
CA MET A 20 -1.03 5.56 -3.93
C MET A 20 -1.24 4.58 -2.78
N TRP A 21 -0.34 3.61 -2.60
CA TRP A 21 -0.46 2.59 -1.56
C TRP A 21 -0.26 3.15 -0.16
N ILE A 22 0.87 3.82 0.10
CA ILE A 22 1.21 4.35 1.43
C ILE A 22 0.39 5.61 1.73
N GLY A 23 0.39 6.58 0.81
CA GLY A 23 -0.32 7.84 0.98
C GLY A 23 -1.83 7.66 1.03
N GLY A 24 -2.39 6.86 0.12
CA GLY A 24 -3.81 6.52 0.14
C GLY A 24 -4.21 5.71 1.37
N GLY A 25 -3.34 4.81 1.84
CA GLY A 25 -3.55 4.05 3.08
C GLY A 25 -3.58 4.95 4.31
N ALA A 26 -2.64 5.90 4.40
CA ALA A 26 -2.60 6.91 5.46
C ALA A 26 -3.85 7.79 5.45
N TYR A 27 -4.27 8.27 4.28
CA TYR A 27 -5.51 9.04 4.13
C TYR A 27 -6.74 8.24 4.59
N ALA A 28 -6.90 7.00 4.11
CA ALA A 28 -8.02 6.14 4.45
C ALA A 28 -8.07 5.80 5.95
N ALA A 29 -6.91 5.61 6.60
CA ALA A 29 -6.85 5.25 8.01
C ALA A 29 -6.94 6.46 8.96
N VAL A 30 -6.32 7.59 8.64
CA VAL A 30 -6.18 8.71 9.56
C VAL A 30 -7.18 9.82 9.28
N VAL A 31 -7.34 10.21 8.01
CA VAL A 31 -8.13 11.39 7.63
C VAL A 31 -9.60 11.04 7.46
N LEU A 32 -9.91 9.91 6.82
CA LEU A 32 -11.29 9.55 6.50
C LEU A 32 -12.17 9.40 7.74
N ARG A 33 -11.69 8.76 8.81
CA ARG A 33 -12.49 8.49 10.02
C ARG A 33 -13.05 9.77 10.68
N PRO A 34 -12.24 10.77 11.05
CA PRO A 34 -12.76 12.01 11.63
C PRO A 34 -13.66 12.79 10.66
N SER A 35 -13.39 12.74 9.35
CA SER A 35 -14.23 13.42 8.35
C SER A 35 -15.66 12.87 8.26
N LEU A 36 -15.90 11.62 8.70
CA LEU A 36 -17.24 11.02 8.71
C LEU A 36 -18.03 11.27 10.01
N SER A 37 -17.48 12.05 10.95
CA SER A 37 -18.11 12.32 12.26
C SER A 37 -19.44 13.07 12.15
N LEU A 38 -19.59 13.91 11.12
CA LEU A 38 -20.79 14.71 10.85
C LEU A 38 -21.96 13.90 10.29
N LEU A 39 -21.72 12.65 9.87
CA LEU A 39 -22.74 11.79 9.27
C LEU A 39 -23.39 10.90 10.33
N ASP A 40 -24.68 10.63 10.16
CA ASP A 40 -25.41 9.63 10.94
C ASP A 40 -24.77 8.25 10.79
N GLN A 41 -24.96 7.38 11.80
CA GLN A 41 -24.28 6.08 11.88
C GLN A 41 -24.44 5.22 10.61
N THR A 42 -25.64 5.21 10.01
CA THR A 42 -25.93 4.45 8.79
C THR A 42 -25.23 5.04 7.57
N GLN A 43 -25.28 6.38 7.40
CA GLN A 43 -24.63 7.07 6.29
C GLN A 43 -23.11 6.96 6.39
N ARG A 44 -22.55 7.16 7.59
CA ARG A 44 -21.15 6.97 7.93
C ARG A 44 -20.64 5.60 7.50
N ASN A 45 -21.34 4.53 7.88
CA ASN A 45 -20.96 3.17 7.54
C ASN A 45 -20.98 2.92 6.02
N SER A 46 -22.01 3.45 5.33
CA SER A 46 -22.13 3.31 3.87
C SER A 46 -20.99 4.02 3.13
N VAL A 47 -20.72 5.29 3.45
CA VAL A 47 -19.64 6.05 2.82
C VAL A 47 -18.29 5.41 3.11
N HIS A 48 -18.05 4.98 4.34
CA HIS A 48 -16.80 4.32 4.72
C HIS A 48 -16.59 3.03 3.90
N LEU A 49 -17.60 2.15 3.83
CA LEU A 49 -17.52 0.91 3.06
C LEU A 49 -17.29 1.16 1.56
N GLN A 50 -18.02 2.11 0.96
CA GLN A 50 -17.86 2.43 -0.46
C GLN A 50 -16.48 3.00 -0.78
N THR A 51 -15.97 3.89 0.07
CA THR A 51 -14.62 4.45 -0.07
C THR A 51 -13.56 3.36 0.03
N MET A 52 -13.66 2.47 1.03
CA MET A 52 -12.74 1.33 1.16
C MET A 52 -12.83 0.37 -0.03
N ALA A 53 -14.04 0.11 -0.55
CA ALA A 53 -14.22 -0.75 -1.71
C ALA A 53 -13.51 -0.22 -2.96
N ARG A 54 -13.68 1.07 -3.26
CA ARG A 54 -13.03 1.72 -4.41
C ARG A 54 -11.52 1.77 -4.21
N PHE A 55 -11.06 2.15 -3.02
CA PHE A 55 -9.64 2.23 -2.71
C PHE A 55 -8.95 0.86 -2.76
N PHE A 56 -9.51 -0.17 -2.12
CA PHE A 56 -8.92 -1.52 -2.12
C PHE A 56 -8.93 -2.17 -3.50
N LYS A 57 -9.92 -1.88 -4.34
CA LYS A 57 -9.90 -2.28 -5.76
C LYS A 57 -8.77 -1.57 -6.53
N GLY A 58 -8.47 -0.31 -6.23
CA GLY A 58 -7.27 0.35 -6.75
C GLY A 58 -5.99 -0.34 -6.29
N LEU A 59 -5.90 -0.66 -5.00
CA LEU A 59 -4.72 -1.34 -4.43
C LEU A 59 -4.47 -2.73 -5.00
N THR A 60 -5.52 -3.47 -5.41
CA THR A 60 -5.31 -4.78 -6.06
C THR A 60 -4.55 -4.67 -7.38
N HIS A 61 -4.51 -3.49 -8.01
CA HIS A 61 -3.68 -3.23 -9.18
C HIS A 61 -2.35 -2.56 -8.80
N ALA A 62 -2.37 -1.58 -7.88
CA ALA A 62 -1.16 -0.86 -7.48
C ALA A 62 -0.11 -1.77 -6.81
N ILE A 63 -0.53 -2.75 -6.00
CA ILE A 63 0.40 -3.64 -5.29
C ILE A 63 1.18 -4.55 -6.27
N PRO A 64 0.53 -5.32 -7.18
CA PRO A 64 1.25 -6.07 -8.19
C PRO A 64 2.12 -5.19 -9.07
N THR A 65 1.63 -4.02 -9.50
CA THR A 65 2.41 -3.07 -10.30
C THR A 65 3.69 -2.65 -9.58
N THR A 66 3.60 -2.33 -8.29
CA THR A 66 4.77 -1.96 -7.46
C THR A 66 5.80 -3.10 -7.42
N LEU A 67 5.36 -4.34 -7.18
CA LEU A 67 6.27 -5.49 -7.10
C LEU A 67 6.92 -5.81 -8.45
N ILE A 68 6.14 -5.86 -9.52
CA ILE A 68 6.64 -6.16 -10.87
C ILE A 68 7.63 -5.10 -11.33
N THR A 69 7.27 -3.81 -11.21
CA THR A 69 8.16 -2.71 -11.59
C THR A 69 9.43 -2.68 -10.73
N GLY A 70 9.32 -2.96 -9.43
CA GLY A 70 10.47 -3.04 -8.54
C GLY A 70 11.45 -4.15 -8.94
N TRP A 71 10.94 -5.34 -9.25
CA TRP A 71 11.79 -6.44 -9.73
C TRP A 71 12.42 -6.15 -11.09
N LEU A 72 11.69 -5.51 -12.02
CA LEU A 72 12.25 -5.09 -13.30
C LEU A 72 13.43 -4.13 -13.11
N LEU A 73 13.32 -3.17 -12.19
CA LEU A 73 14.40 -2.25 -11.86
C LEU A 73 15.60 -2.98 -11.26
N VAL A 74 15.38 -3.93 -10.33
CA VAL A 74 16.48 -4.70 -9.75
C VAL A 74 17.19 -5.58 -10.80
N LEU A 75 16.43 -6.17 -11.73
CA LEU A 75 17.00 -6.95 -12.83
C LEU A 75 17.83 -6.06 -13.78
N HIS A 76 17.38 -4.83 -14.04
CA HIS A 76 18.11 -3.86 -14.85
C HIS A 76 19.45 -3.46 -14.24
N GLU A 77 19.49 -3.26 -12.92
CA GLU A 77 20.70 -2.88 -12.17
C GLU A 77 21.70 -4.05 -11.97
N GLY A 78 21.49 -5.18 -12.64
CA GLY A 78 22.39 -6.33 -12.58
C GLY A 78 21.94 -7.44 -11.62
N GLY A 79 20.70 -7.41 -11.14
CA GLY A 79 20.06 -8.47 -10.38
C GLY A 79 20.22 -8.39 -8.86
N PHE A 80 19.50 -9.25 -8.13
CA PHE A 80 19.40 -9.22 -6.66
C PHE A 80 20.74 -9.42 -5.93
N ALA A 81 21.70 -10.10 -6.55
CA ALA A 81 23.04 -10.32 -5.99
C ALA A 81 23.93 -9.07 -6.02
N ASN A 82 23.70 -8.18 -6.98
CA ASN A 82 24.46 -6.94 -7.13
C ASN A 82 23.76 -5.74 -6.47
N ALA A 83 22.49 -5.90 -6.09
CA ALA A 83 21.70 -4.87 -5.43
C ALA A 83 22.19 -4.64 -3.97
N PRO A 84 22.15 -3.39 -3.47
CA PRO A 84 22.40 -3.10 -2.07
C PRO A 84 21.52 -3.94 -1.13
N TRP A 85 22.06 -4.30 0.04
CA TRP A 85 21.31 -5.07 1.04
C TRP A 85 20.00 -4.38 1.45
N THR A 86 19.96 -3.05 1.42
CA THR A 86 18.78 -2.22 1.68
C THR A 86 17.66 -2.47 0.67
N THR A 87 17.97 -2.73 -0.61
CA THR A 87 17.00 -3.09 -1.65
C THR A 87 16.38 -4.47 -1.38
N ASN A 88 17.17 -5.42 -0.90
CA ASN A 88 16.65 -6.73 -0.49
C ASN A 88 15.72 -6.62 0.73
N VAL A 89 16.04 -5.75 1.69
CA VAL A 89 15.15 -5.44 2.83
C VAL A 89 13.87 -4.76 2.37
N MET A 90 13.97 -3.77 1.47
CA MET A 90 12.83 -3.08 0.87
C MET A 90 11.86 -4.07 0.21
N GLN A 91 12.40 -5.03 -0.55
CA GLN A 91 11.60 -6.09 -1.17
C GLN A 91 10.91 -6.98 -0.13
N LEU A 92 11.65 -7.45 0.88
CA LEU A 92 11.10 -8.30 1.92
C LEU A 92 9.92 -7.60 2.63
N LEU A 93 10.09 -6.33 2.98
CA LEU A 93 9.02 -5.52 3.58
C LEU A 93 7.84 -5.34 2.62
N GLY A 94 8.09 -5.06 1.34
CA GLY A 94 7.05 -4.96 0.32
C GLY A 94 6.21 -6.25 0.19
N LEU A 95 6.84 -7.42 0.26
CA LEU A 95 6.16 -8.71 0.26
C LEU A 95 5.35 -8.94 1.53
N ILE A 96 5.89 -8.59 2.70
CA ILE A 96 5.16 -8.67 3.98
C ILE A 96 3.92 -7.77 3.92
N MET A 97 4.06 -6.53 3.44
CA MET A 97 2.94 -5.60 3.26
C MET A 97 1.88 -6.15 2.30
N ALA A 98 2.28 -6.74 1.18
CA ALA A 98 1.37 -7.35 0.22
C ALA A 98 0.60 -8.54 0.85
N ALA A 99 1.29 -9.42 1.59
CA ALA A 99 0.67 -10.53 2.30
C ALA A 99 -0.33 -10.06 3.37
N LEU A 100 0.03 -9.03 4.14
CA LEU A 100 -0.86 -8.41 5.11
C LEU A 100 -2.09 -7.79 4.44
N PHE A 101 -1.91 -7.11 3.30
CA PHE A 101 -3.02 -6.57 2.52
C PHE A 101 -3.95 -7.67 2.04
N VAL A 102 -3.43 -8.74 1.43
CA VAL A 102 -4.24 -9.87 0.95
C VAL A 102 -5.03 -10.51 2.10
N ARG A 103 -4.37 -10.78 3.22
CA ARG A 103 -5.01 -11.32 4.44
C ARG A 103 -6.11 -10.40 4.97
N MET A 104 -5.84 -9.09 5.05
CA MET A 104 -6.83 -8.09 5.48
C MET A 104 -8.01 -8.03 4.51
N TYR A 105 -7.72 -7.97 3.20
CA TYR A 105 -8.69 -7.82 2.13
C TYR A 105 -9.64 -9.02 2.06
N MET A 106 -9.11 -10.24 2.07
CA MET A 106 -9.90 -11.48 2.02
C MET A 106 -10.56 -11.83 3.36
N GLY A 107 -9.96 -11.43 4.49
CA GLY A 107 -10.43 -11.75 5.83
C GLY A 107 -11.36 -10.70 6.42
N THR A 108 -10.76 -9.73 7.12
CA THR A 108 -11.49 -8.72 7.92
C THR A 108 -12.41 -7.87 7.06
N TYR A 109 -11.94 -7.43 5.89
CA TYR A 109 -12.70 -6.53 5.02
C TYR A 109 -13.90 -7.22 4.36
N GLN A 110 -13.74 -8.44 3.82
CA GLN A 110 -14.91 -9.17 3.28
C GLN A 110 -15.95 -9.46 4.35
N LYS A 111 -15.53 -9.81 5.57
CA LYS A 111 -16.46 -10.01 6.70
C LYS A 111 -17.23 -8.74 7.01
N LEU A 112 -16.55 -7.60 7.06
CA LEU A 112 -17.17 -6.29 7.30
C LEU A 112 -18.14 -5.90 6.17
N ARG A 113 -17.76 -6.12 4.91
CA ARG A 113 -18.57 -5.79 3.73
C ARG A 113 -19.82 -6.65 3.60
N ARG A 114 -19.79 -7.90 4.04
CA ARG A 114 -20.93 -8.84 3.99
C ARG A 114 -21.86 -8.73 5.20
N ALA A 115 -21.48 -7.96 6.23
CA ALA A 115 -22.29 -7.83 7.43
C ALA A 115 -23.56 -7.01 7.15
N ILE A 116 -24.72 -7.57 7.52
CA ILE A 116 -26.03 -6.88 7.42
C ILE A 116 -26.06 -5.64 8.32
N ARG A 117 -25.39 -5.70 9.48
CA ARG A 117 -25.20 -4.57 10.40
C ARG A 117 -23.71 -4.40 10.72
N PRO A 118 -22.96 -3.60 9.94
CA PRO A 118 -21.55 -3.35 10.18
C PRO A 118 -21.32 -2.69 11.54
N GLN A 119 -20.51 -3.34 12.39
CA GLN A 119 -20.13 -2.80 13.70
C GLN A 119 -18.89 -1.91 13.61
N ALA A 120 -18.81 -0.89 14.47
CA ALA A 120 -17.66 0.01 14.56
C ALA A 120 -16.33 -0.74 14.81
N SER A 121 -16.37 -1.81 15.60
CA SER A 121 -15.22 -2.68 15.89
C SER A 121 -14.58 -3.28 14.63
N GLY A 122 -15.39 -3.62 13.63
CA GLY A 122 -14.91 -4.16 12.36
C GLY A 122 -14.14 -3.11 11.54
N PHE A 123 -14.65 -1.87 11.48
CA PHE A 123 -13.94 -0.76 10.84
C PHE A 123 -12.61 -0.45 11.55
N ASP A 124 -12.60 -0.48 12.89
CA ASP A 124 -11.38 -0.26 13.68
C ASP A 124 -10.35 -1.37 13.47
N SER A 125 -10.79 -2.62 13.29
CA SER A 125 -9.89 -3.73 12.96
C SER A 125 -9.23 -3.55 11.60
N VAL A 126 -9.99 -3.16 10.57
CA VAL A 126 -9.42 -2.91 9.24
C VAL A 126 -8.47 -1.72 9.30
N ARG A 127 -8.87 -0.63 9.98
CA ARG A 127 -8.02 0.55 10.18
C ARG A 127 -6.69 0.22 10.82
N LYS A 128 -6.67 -0.58 11.90
CA LYS A 128 -5.43 -1.01 12.56
C LYS A 128 -4.51 -1.77 11.59
N GLN A 129 -5.06 -2.66 10.77
CA GLN A 129 -4.29 -3.40 9.77
C GLN A 129 -3.72 -2.47 8.68
N VAL A 130 -4.51 -1.51 8.19
CA VAL A 130 -4.02 -0.48 7.25
C VAL A 130 -2.90 0.34 7.88
N LEU A 131 -3.02 0.77 9.14
CA LEU A 131 -1.97 1.53 9.83
C LEU A 131 -0.67 0.74 9.96
N VAL A 132 -0.73 -0.55 10.25
CA VAL A 132 0.46 -1.41 10.29
C VAL A 132 1.12 -1.48 8.91
N ILE A 133 0.34 -1.66 7.85
CA ILE A 133 0.85 -1.69 6.46
C ILE A 133 1.49 -0.34 6.11
N VAL A 134 0.87 0.78 6.48
CA VAL A 134 1.41 2.12 6.24
C VAL A 134 2.71 2.35 7.01
N ALA A 135 2.78 1.94 8.28
CA ALA A 135 4.00 2.04 9.08
C ALA A 135 5.15 1.23 8.47
N LEU A 136 4.88 -0.01 8.04
CA LEU A 136 5.85 -0.81 7.29
C LEU A 136 6.24 -0.14 5.98
N GLY A 137 5.29 0.48 5.27
CA GLY A 137 5.56 1.24 4.06
C GLY A 137 6.52 2.41 4.28
N ILE A 138 6.35 3.16 5.37
CA ILE A 138 7.28 4.23 5.75
C ILE A 138 8.68 3.66 6.00
N ILE A 139 8.79 2.54 6.72
CA ILE A 139 10.07 1.86 6.95
C ILE A 139 10.69 1.39 5.63
N THR A 140 9.89 0.87 4.70
CA THR A 140 10.33 0.48 3.35
C THR A 140 10.89 1.66 2.58
N VAL A 141 10.24 2.83 2.64
CA VAL A 141 10.74 4.06 2.00
C VAL A 141 12.06 4.51 2.64
N LEU A 142 12.17 4.45 3.98
CA LEU A 142 13.43 4.76 4.67
C LEU A 142 14.55 3.82 4.23
N ALA A 143 14.29 2.51 4.12
CA ALA A 143 15.26 1.54 3.63
C ALA A 143 15.69 1.86 2.18
N ALA A 144 14.75 2.25 1.32
CA ALA A 144 15.06 2.67 -0.05
C ALA A 144 15.96 3.92 -0.08
N CYS A 145 15.66 4.94 0.74
CA CYS A 145 16.47 6.15 0.84
C CYS A 145 17.89 5.87 1.36
N LEU A 146 18.05 4.96 2.32
CA LEU A 146 19.36 4.55 2.84
C LEU A 146 20.21 3.79 1.81
N GLY A 147 19.57 3.15 0.82
CA GLY A 147 20.25 2.51 -0.30
C GLY A 147 20.72 3.46 -1.39
N HIS A 148 20.26 4.72 -1.38
CA HIS A 148 20.63 5.70 -2.38
C HIS A 148 22.03 6.26 -2.05
N PRO A 149 23.05 6.04 -2.91
CA PRO A 149 24.33 6.71 -2.74
C PRO A 149 24.09 8.18 -3.04
N PHE A 150 24.11 9.05 -2.02
CA PHE A 150 24.05 10.51 -2.21
C PHE A 150 25.37 11.07 -2.78
N VAL A 151 25.96 10.37 -3.74
CA VAL A 151 27.30 10.61 -4.31
C VAL A 151 27.17 11.07 -5.75
#